data_AF-A0A7J4G0Y9-F1
#
_entry.id   AF-A0A7J4G0Y9-F1
#
_cell.length_a   1.000
_cell.length_b   1.000
_cell.length_c   1.000
_cell.angle_alpha   90.00
_cell.angle_beta   90.00
_cell.angle_gamma   90.00
#
_symmetry.space_group_name_H-M   'P 1'
#
loop_
_entity.id
_entity.type
_entity.pdbx_description
1 polymer ?
#
loop_
_entity_poly.entity_id
_entity_poly.type
_entity_poly.pdbx_seq_one_letter_code
_entity_poly.pdbx_strand_id
1 'polypeptide(L)'
;MDEVYKGKTIFLKDFKNYINPSQIRRSHFLLHRLEESGIETSSIEVADGRSYEFGNVYIGFSEPFFHGDSPKLGYVIMVLVEYHGERFLFTSDVEGLMYEAPLNYILSVKPSIILMDGPPTYLKRYDMDTIGYTFKSIERLCRLPTLKTLIIDHHFTRDRDYRKILESSISCEDLNISILNIAEYMGAKPLFLEAYRDILYERGELDIDIP
;
A
#
# COMPACT_ATOMS: atom_id res chain seq x y z
N MET A 1 -15.56 -15.29 6.32
CA MET A 1 -14.40 -14.95 7.19
C MET A 1 -13.69 -16.21 7.61
N ASP A 2 -14.45 -17.22 8.05
CA ASP A 2 -13.94 -18.52 8.50
C ASP A 2 -12.97 -19.17 7.49
N GLU A 3 -13.30 -19.23 6.20
CA GLU A 3 -12.41 -19.83 5.19
C GLU A 3 -11.08 -19.08 5.00
N VAL A 4 -11.06 -17.77 5.24
CA VAL A 4 -9.86 -16.94 5.01
C VAL A 4 -8.89 -17.04 6.18
N TYR A 5 -9.38 -17.08 7.42
CA TYR A 5 -8.55 -16.95 8.62
C TYR A 5 -8.36 -18.24 9.41
N LYS A 6 -9.22 -19.25 9.24
CA LYS A 6 -9.17 -20.47 10.03
C LYS A 6 -7.86 -21.23 9.83
N GLY A 7 -7.22 -21.60 10.95
CA GLY A 7 -5.95 -22.32 10.97
C GLY A 7 -4.74 -21.48 10.54
N LYS A 8 -4.86 -20.15 10.47
CA LYS A 8 -3.77 -19.24 10.14
C LYS A 8 -3.39 -18.39 11.35
N THR A 9 -2.13 -18.00 11.43
CA THR A 9 -1.69 -16.90 12.28
C THR A 9 -2.05 -15.57 11.62
N ILE A 10 -2.66 -14.66 12.38
CA ILE A 10 -3.07 -13.34 11.92
C ILE A 10 -2.09 -12.32 12.50
N PHE A 11 -1.30 -11.70 11.63
CA PHE A 11 -0.50 -10.53 11.99
C PHE A 11 -1.36 -9.28 11.87
N LEU A 12 -1.60 -8.62 12.99
CA LEU A 12 -2.48 -7.48 13.10
C LEU A 12 -1.70 -6.24 13.53
N LYS A 13 -1.95 -5.10 12.87
CA LYS A 13 -1.55 -3.79 13.38
C LYS A 13 -2.04 -3.62 14.83
N ASP A 14 -1.21 -3.04 15.70
CA ASP A 14 -1.58 -2.76 17.09
C ASP A 14 -2.89 -1.96 17.13
N PHE A 15 -3.92 -2.57 17.71
CA PHE A 15 -5.27 -2.05 17.77
C PHE A 15 -5.57 -1.30 19.07
N LYS A 16 -4.54 -1.04 19.88
CA LYS A 16 -4.57 -0.23 21.12
C LYS A 16 -3.70 1.01 21.02
N ASN A 17 -2.55 0.91 20.33
CA ASN A 17 -1.58 2.00 20.20
C ASN A 17 -1.48 2.49 18.75
N TYR A 18 -1.14 3.78 18.56
CA TYR A 18 -1.01 4.40 17.24
C TYR A 18 -2.25 4.13 16.38
N ILE A 19 -3.41 4.58 16.86
CA ILE A 19 -4.71 4.45 16.19
C ILE A 19 -5.54 5.72 16.39
N ASN A 20 -6.44 5.99 15.44
CA ASN A 20 -7.45 7.03 15.58
C ASN A 20 -8.83 6.45 15.98
N PRO A 21 -9.84 7.29 16.30
CA PRO A 21 -11.17 6.83 16.67
C PRO A 21 -11.85 5.93 15.62
N SER A 22 -11.56 6.13 14.33
CA SER A 22 -12.10 5.29 13.26
C SER A 22 -11.48 3.89 13.29
N GLN A 23 -10.17 3.80 13.54
CA GLN A 23 -9.44 2.55 13.69
C GLN A 23 -9.84 1.80 14.95
N ILE A 24 -10.10 2.49 16.07
CA ILE A 24 -10.68 1.88 17.29
C ILE A 24 -11.99 1.17 16.98
N ARG A 25 -12.92 1.86 16.29
CA ARG A 25 -14.22 1.26 15.95
C ARG A 25 -14.06 0.06 15.02
N ARG A 26 -13.19 0.17 14.01
CA ARG A 26 -12.94 -0.90 13.03
C ARG A 26 -12.22 -2.09 13.64
N SER A 27 -11.28 -1.87 14.55
CA SER A 27 -10.57 -2.95 15.23
C SER A 27 -11.51 -3.71 16.17
N HIS A 28 -12.36 -3.03 16.93
CA HIS A 28 -13.40 -3.69 17.73
C HIS A 28 -14.32 -4.55 16.87
N PHE A 29 -14.79 -4.03 15.73
CA PHE A 29 -15.61 -4.80 14.80
C PHE A 29 -14.86 -6.03 14.27
N LEU A 30 -13.62 -5.87 13.81
CA LEU A 30 -12.82 -6.98 13.27
C LEU A 30 -12.58 -8.06 14.32
N LEU A 31 -12.16 -7.67 15.53
CA LEU A 31 -11.86 -8.62 16.61
C LEU A 31 -13.11 -9.40 17.04
N HIS A 32 -14.25 -8.71 17.17
CA HIS A 32 -15.53 -9.36 17.44
C HIS A 32 -15.91 -10.37 16.34
N ARG A 33 -15.69 -10.01 15.07
CA ARG A 33 -15.97 -10.91 13.95
C ARG A 33 -15.05 -12.13 13.93
N LEU A 34 -13.77 -11.97 14.26
CA LEU A 34 -12.83 -13.08 14.36
C LEU A 34 -13.24 -14.04 15.48
N GLU A 35 -13.65 -13.51 16.64
CA GLU A 35 -14.16 -14.28 17.77
C GLU A 35 -15.45 -15.04 17.40
N GLU A 36 -16.44 -14.39 16.78
CA GLU A 36 -17.67 -15.03 16.28
C GLU A 36 -17.38 -16.16 15.29
N SER A 37 -16.34 -16.01 14.49
CA SER A 37 -15.86 -17.01 13.51
C SER A 37 -15.04 -18.15 14.13
N GLY A 38 -14.90 -18.20 15.47
CA GLY A 38 -14.16 -19.23 16.18
C GLY A 38 -12.64 -19.16 15.98
N ILE A 39 -12.10 -17.99 15.62
CA ILE A 39 -10.66 -17.76 15.55
C ILE A 39 -10.14 -17.51 16.96
N GLU A 40 -9.21 -18.36 17.39
CA GLU A 40 -8.60 -18.24 18.72
C GLU A 40 -7.77 -16.96 18.82
N THR A 41 -7.87 -16.25 19.95
CA THR A 41 -7.06 -15.05 20.20
C THR A 41 -5.57 -15.32 20.24
N SER A 42 -5.17 -16.55 20.58
CA SER A 42 -3.79 -17.08 20.50
C SER A 42 -3.21 -17.08 19.09
N SER A 43 -4.06 -17.03 18.06
CA SER A 43 -3.64 -16.96 16.66
C SER A 43 -3.41 -15.53 16.18
N ILE A 44 -3.70 -14.51 17.00
CA ILE A 44 -3.56 -13.10 16.64
C ILE A 44 -2.28 -12.53 17.27
N GLU A 45 -1.37 -12.09 16.41
CA GLU A 45 -0.09 -11.50 16.78
C GLU A 45 -0.08 -10.01 16.43
N VAL A 46 0.22 -9.14 17.41
CA VAL A 46 0.46 -7.72 17.14
C VAL A 46 1.77 -7.58 16.38
N ALA A 47 1.75 -6.94 15.22
CA ALA A 47 2.82 -7.00 14.24
C ALA A 47 3.76 -5.77 14.23
N ASP A 48 3.36 -4.64 14.78
CA ASP A 48 4.10 -3.37 14.74
C ASP A 48 5.58 -3.53 15.11
N GLY A 49 6.47 -3.20 14.17
CA GLY A 49 7.93 -3.27 14.35
C GLY A 49 8.50 -4.69 14.52
N ARG A 50 7.69 -5.74 14.34
CA ARG A 50 8.11 -7.13 14.56
C ARG A 50 8.53 -7.82 13.29
N SER A 51 9.20 -8.96 13.46
CA SER A 51 9.56 -9.85 12.37
C SER A 51 9.45 -11.31 12.78
N TYR A 52 9.26 -12.18 11.78
CA TYR A 52 8.99 -13.59 11.93
C TYR A 52 9.68 -14.38 10.83
N GLU A 53 10.27 -15.52 11.17
CA GLU A 53 10.83 -16.47 10.20
C GLU A 53 9.99 -17.75 10.17
N PHE A 54 9.66 -18.19 8.96
CA PHE A 54 8.94 -19.42 8.67
C PHE A 54 9.75 -20.23 7.65
N GLY A 55 10.66 -21.06 8.15
CA GLY A 55 11.58 -21.81 7.29
C GLY A 55 12.52 -20.86 6.54
N ASN A 56 12.33 -20.74 5.23
CA ASN A 56 13.10 -19.85 4.34
C ASN A 56 12.34 -18.57 3.95
N VAL A 57 11.20 -18.30 4.58
CA VAL A 57 10.43 -17.07 4.41
C VAL A 57 10.63 -16.18 5.64
N TYR A 58 11.05 -14.94 5.41
CA TYR A 58 11.06 -13.90 6.43
C TYR A 58 9.91 -12.93 6.18
N ILE A 59 9.19 -12.56 7.24
CA ILE A 59 8.13 -11.55 7.22
C ILE A 59 8.49 -10.48 8.24
N GLY A 60 8.71 -9.25 7.79
CA GLY A 60 8.98 -8.09 8.63
C GLY A 60 7.88 -7.05 8.52
N PHE A 61 7.62 -6.37 9.62
CA PHE A 61 6.64 -5.29 9.70
C PHE A 61 7.33 -3.99 10.10
N SER A 62 6.90 -2.88 9.53
CA SER A 62 7.42 -1.57 9.93
C SER A 62 6.89 -1.15 11.30
N GLU A 63 7.53 -0.14 11.89
CA GLU A 63 6.87 0.72 12.87
C GLU A 63 5.63 1.38 12.25
N PRO A 64 4.64 1.79 13.05
CA PRO A 64 3.42 2.41 12.52
C PRO A 64 3.71 3.78 11.90
N PHE A 65 3.25 3.96 10.66
CA PHE A 65 3.34 5.21 9.90
C PHE A 65 1.97 5.84 9.73
N PHE A 66 1.91 7.15 9.50
CA PHE A 66 0.65 7.84 9.22
C PHE A 66 0.05 7.31 7.91
N HIS A 67 -1.25 7.10 7.92
CA HIS A 67 -2.05 7.08 6.71
C HIS A 67 -2.15 8.54 6.24
N GLY A 68 -1.47 8.91 5.17
CA GLY A 68 -1.40 10.30 4.69
C GLY A 68 -0.39 11.20 5.41
N ASP A 69 -0.67 12.49 5.43
CA ASP A 69 0.26 13.56 5.87
C ASP A 69 0.37 13.74 7.40
N SER A 70 -0.54 13.13 8.17
CA SER A 70 -0.73 13.43 9.58
C SER A 70 -1.41 12.28 10.32
N PRO A 71 -1.31 12.21 11.66
CA PRO A 71 -1.91 11.13 12.44
C PRO A 71 -3.45 11.12 12.45
N LYS A 72 -4.09 12.12 11.85
CA LYS A 72 -5.55 12.29 11.87
C LYS A 72 -6.26 11.15 11.14
N LEU A 73 -5.71 10.67 10.03
CA LEU A 73 -6.34 9.61 9.23
C LEU A 73 -6.04 8.20 9.78
N GLY A 74 -5.11 8.10 10.72
CA GLY A 74 -4.75 6.86 11.40
C GLY A 74 -3.34 6.42 11.05
N TYR A 75 -3.04 5.15 11.36
CA TYR A 75 -1.73 4.58 11.15
C TYR A 75 -1.77 3.23 10.45
N VAL A 76 -0.77 2.95 9.62
CA VAL A 76 -0.60 1.70 8.89
C VAL A 76 0.80 1.13 9.14
N ILE A 77 0.98 -0.16 8.85
CA ILE A 77 2.28 -0.82 8.85
C ILE A 77 2.57 -1.36 7.46
N MET A 78 3.83 -1.34 7.07
CA MET A 78 4.31 -1.99 5.85
C MET A 78 4.61 -3.46 6.14
N VAL A 79 4.53 -4.29 5.10
CA VAL A 79 4.84 -5.72 5.17
C VAL A 79 5.96 -6.03 4.19
N LEU A 80 7.11 -6.41 4.72
CA LEU A 80 8.24 -6.93 3.97
C LEU A 80 8.16 -8.46 3.97
N VAL A 81 8.21 -9.07 2.79
CA VAL A 81 8.36 -10.51 2.61
C VAL A 81 9.68 -10.76 1.91
N GLU A 82 10.53 -11.60 2.51
CA GLU A 82 11.79 -12.03 1.93
C GLU A 82 11.79 -13.55 1.72
N TYR A 83 12.18 -13.98 0.53
CA TYR A 83 12.29 -15.39 0.16
C TYR A 83 13.47 -15.58 -0.80
N HIS A 84 14.43 -16.43 -0.41
CA HIS A 84 15.66 -16.68 -1.18
C HIS A 84 16.40 -15.40 -1.65
N GLY A 85 16.41 -14.36 -0.80
CA GLY A 85 17.08 -13.08 -1.06
C GLY A 85 16.29 -12.10 -1.93
N GLU A 86 15.13 -12.49 -2.46
CA GLU A 86 14.18 -11.57 -3.09
C GLU A 86 13.33 -10.89 -2.03
N ARG A 87 13.14 -9.57 -2.13
CA ARG A 87 12.45 -8.75 -1.13
C ARG A 87 11.28 -8.00 -1.73
N PHE A 88 10.07 -8.40 -1.35
CA PHE A 88 8.82 -7.74 -1.71
C PHE A 88 8.33 -6.88 -0.56
N LEU A 89 8.05 -5.60 -0.82
CA LEU A 89 7.51 -4.69 0.18
C LEU A 89 6.13 -4.19 -0.23
N PHE A 90 5.13 -4.44 0.61
CA PHE A 90 3.82 -3.80 0.53
C PHE A 90 3.79 -2.62 1.52
N THR A 91 3.60 -1.40 1.02
CA THR A 91 3.68 -0.20 1.88
C THR A 91 2.40 0.09 2.67
N SER A 92 1.32 -0.66 2.41
CA SER A 92 -0.03 -0.24 2.81
C SER A 92 -0.36 1.16 2.25
N ASP A 93 -1.41 1.78 2.79
CA ASP A 93 -1.89 3.07 2.29
C ASP A 93 -1.20 4.22 3.00
N VAL A 94 -0.01 4.61 2.53
CA VAL A 94 0.76 5.78 3.03
C VAL A 94 0.60 7.01 2.13
N GLU A 95 -0.38 6.96 1.23
CA GLU A 95 -0.77 7.99 0.26
C GLU A 95 0.42 8.55 -0.54
N GLY A 96 1.31 7.66 -0.98
CA GLY A 96 2.44 8.08 -1.82
C GLY A 96 3.66 8.59 -1.06
N LEU A 97 3.81 8.29 0.24
CA LEU A 97 5.00 8.65 1.04
C LEU A 97 5.12 10.16 1.25
N MET A 98 4.10 10.74 1.89
CA MET A 98 3.98 12.19 2.13
C MET A 98 4.97 12.76 3.15
N TYR A 99 5.79 11.93 3.81
CA TYR A 99 6.80 12.38 4.77
C TYR A 99 7.98 11.41 4.86
N GLU A 100 9.06 11.84 5.51
CA GLU A 100 10.40 11.22 5.37
C GLU A 100 10.55 9.85 6.06
N ALA A 101 9.85 9.61 7.17
CA ALA A 101 10.04 8.37 7.94
C ALA A 101 9.72 7.08 7.17
N PRO A 102 8.56 6.93 6.49
CA PRO A 102 8.26 5.74 5.71
C PRO A 102 9.25 5.55 4.55
N LEU A 103 9.68 6.65 3.90
CA LEU A 103 10.70 6.59 2.85
C LEU A 103 12.03 6.04 3.38
N ASN A 104 12.50 6.53 4.53
CA ASN A 104 13.73 6.04 5.16
C ASN A 104 13.66 4.56 5.52
N TYR A 105 12.49 4.08 5.98
CA TYR A 105 12.28 2.67 6.22
C TYR A 105 12.42 1.85 4.93
N ILE A 106 11.76 2.25 3.84
CA ILE A 106 11.86 1.56 2.54
C ILE A 106 13.32 1.50 2.06
N LEU A 107 14.04 2.62 2.13
CA LEU A 107 15.45 2.69 1.75
C LEU A 107 16.34 1.79 2.62
N SER A 108 16.00 1.61 3.89
CA SER A 108 16.75 0.74 4.82
C SER A 108 16.54 -0.75 4.54
N VAL A 109 15.32 -1.17 4.19
CA VAL A 109 15.00 -2.59 3.95
C VAL A 109 15.37 -3.05 2.55
N LYS A 110 15.62 -2.11 1.63
CA LYS A 110 16.18 -2.33 0.29
C LYS A 110 15.41 -3.40 -0.51
N PRO A 111 14.11 -3.19 -0.77
CA PRO A 111 13.31 -4.15 -1.52
C PRO A 111 13.74 -4.22 -2.99
N SER A 112 13.43 -5.34 -3.64
CA SER A 112 13.53 -5.51 -5.09
C SER A 112 12.22 -5.24 -5.81
N ILE A 113 11.09 -5.41 -5.11
CA ILE A 113 9.75 -5.11 -5.60
C ILE A 113 9.01 -4.31 -4.53
N ILE A 114 8.38 -3.20 -4.92
CA ILE A 114 7.52 -2.40 -4.04
C ILE A 114 6.11 -2.37 -4.61
N LEU A 115 5.09 -2.57 -3.78
CA LEU A 115 3.68 -2.29 -4.06
C LEU A 115 3.20 -1.17 -3.14
N MET A 116 2.78 -0.05 -3.73
CA MET A 116 2.33 1.16 -3.02
C MET A 116 1.06 1.79 -3.62
N ASP A 117 0.37 2.60 -2.82
CA ASP A 117 -0.91 3.24 -3.14
C ASP A 117 -0.81 4.57 -3.91
N GLY A 118 0.39 5.11 -4.07
CA GLY A 118 0.67 6.33 -4.83
C GLY A 118 -0.01 7.60 -4.30
N PRO A 119 0.30 8.77 -4.87
CA PRO A 119 -0.32 10.02 -4.44
C PRO A 119 -1.79 10.09 -4.87
N PRO A 120 -2.73 10.47 -3.97
CA PRO A 120 -4.13 10.61 -4.30
C PRO A 120 -4.40 11.95 -5.01
N THR A 121 -3.86 12.14 -6.22
CA THR A 121 -3.91 13.40 -6.99
C THR A 121 -5.33 13.88 -7.32
N TYR A 122 -6.28 12.95 -7.41
CA TYR A 122 -7.70 13.25 -7.60
C TYR A 122 -8.37 13.86 -6.35
N LEU A 123 -7.77 13.72 -5.16
CA LEU A 123 -8.28 14.31 -3.93
C LEU A 123 -7.77 15.74 -3.75
N LYS A 124 -8.69 16.71 -3.69
CA LYS A 124 -8.38 18.11 -3.34
C LYS A 124 -8.07 18.34 -1.85
N ARG A 125 -7.55 17.33 -1.17
CA ARG A 125 -7.22 17.38 0.27
C ARG A 125 -5.80 17.87 0.52
N TYR A 126 -4.87 17.57 -0.38
CA TYR A 126 -3.45 17.87 -0.22
C TYR A 126 -3.06 19.06 -1.08
N ASP A 127 -2.16 19.89 -0.55
CA ASP A 127 -1.56 20.96 -1.32
C ASP A 127 -0.54 20.41 -2.34
N MET A 128 -0.15 21.27 -3.28
CA MET A 128 0.79 20.92 -4.34
C MET A 128 2.18 20.58 -3.79
N ASP A 129 2.56 21.14 -2.64
CA ASP A 129 3.87 20.87 -2.02
C ASP A 129 3.92 19.44 -1.46
N THR A 130 2.85 18.99 -0.80
CA THR A 130 2.69 17.63 -0.28
C THR A 130 2.70 16.62 -1.42
N ILE A 131 1.91 16.87 -2.48
CA ILE A 131 1.92 16.02 -3.68
C ILE A 131 3.29 16.04 -4.36
N GLY A 132 3.94 17.21 -4.48
CA GLY A 132 5.29 17.32 -5.02
C GLY A 132 6.32 16.54 -4.21
N TYR A 133 6.16 16.46 -2.89
CA TYR A 133 7.01 15.65 -2.03
C TYR A 133 6.85 14.15 -2.32
N THR A 134 5.63 13.66 -2.55
CA THR A 134 5.40 12.25 -2.91
C THR A 134 6.15 11.86 -4.20
N PHE A 135 6.15 12.72 -5.23
CA PHE A 135 6.89 12.45 -6.46
C PHE A 135 8.40 12.43 -6.24
N LYS A 136 8.93 13.35 -5.42
CA LYS A 136 10.36 13.31 -5.01
C LYS A 136 10.69 12.02 -4.24
N SER A 137 9.79 11.55 -3.39
CA SER A 137 9.95 10.27 -2.69
C SER A 137 10.00 9.10 -3.67
N ILE A 138 9.08 9.04 -4.64
CA ILE A 138 9.05 8.03 -5.70
C ILE A 138 10.35 8.06 -6.51
N GLU A 139 10.83 9.24 -6.90
CA GLU A 139 12.06 9.40 -7.67
C GLU A 139 13.30 8.94 -6.87
N ARG A 140 13.31 9.15 -5.55
CA ARG A 140 14.33 8.58 -4.65
C ARG A 140 14.25 7.06 -4.59
N LEU A 141 13.05 6.48 -4.58
CA LEU A 141 12.87 5.02 -4.65
C LEU A 141 13.39 4.46 -5.97
N CYS A 142 13.11 5.10 -7.11
CA CYS A 142 13.67 4.67 -8.40
C CYS A 142 15.20 4.62 -8.38
N ARG A 143 15.88 5.43 -7.57
CA ARG A 143 17.35 5.41 -7.49
C ARG A 143 17.91 4.34 -6.56
N LEU A 144 17.05 3.55 -5.91
CA LEU A 144 17.47 2.46 -5.03
C LEU A 144 18.07 1.31 -5.86
N PRO A 145 19.37 0.97 -5.69
CA PRO A 145 20.03 -0.01 -6.56
C PRO A 145 19.44 -1.43 -6.56
N THR A 146 18.73 -1.79 -5.49
CA THR A 146 18.09 -3.10 -5.37
C THR A 146 16.74 -3.16 -6.06
N LEU A 147 16.10 -2.02 -6.29
CA LEU A 147 14.74 -1.94 -6.83
C LEU A 147 14.75 -2.29 -8.31
N LYS A 148 13.88 -3.21 -8.70
CA LYS A 148 13.68 -3.63 -10.10
C LYS A 148 12.27 -3.31 -10.58
N THR A 149 11.29 -3.37 -9.68
CA THR A 149 9.88 -3.13 -10.00
C THR A 149 9.23 -2.25 -8.94
N LEU A 150 8.62 -1.17 -9.39
CA LEU A 150 7.78 -0.30 -8.59
C LEU A 150 6.33 -0.40 -9.08
N ILE A 151 5.46 -0.95 -8.26
CA ILE A 151 4.04 -1.09 -8.54
C ILE A 151 3.29 0.02 -7.80
N ILE A 152 2.62 0.91 -8.53
CA ILE A 152 1.85 2.04 -7.98
C ILE A 152 0.37 1.86 -8.37
N ASP A 153 -0.51 1.74 -7.39
CA ASP A 153 -1.93 1.45 -7.60
C ASP A 153 -2.86 2.20 -6.62
N HIS A 154 -4.01 1.61 -6.25
CA HIS A 154 -4.97 2.00 -5.22
C HIS A 154 -5.52 3.44 -5.26
N HIS A 155 -4.76 4.47 -4.86
CA HIS A 155 -5.24 5.85 -4.90
C HIS A 155 -4.91 6.53 -6.22
N PHE A 156 -3.68 6.33 -6.70
CA PHE A 156 -3.20 7.07 -7.86
C PHE A 156 -3.92 6.64 -9.15
N THR A 157 -4.19 5.34 -9.31
CA THR A 157 -4.94 4.78 -10.45
C THR A 157 -6.42 5.16 -10.51
N ARG A 158 -6.93 5.89 -9.51
CA ARG A 158 -8.28 6.50 -9.54
C ARG A 158 -8.29 7.84 -10.25
N ASP A 159 -7.12 8.44 -10.49
CA ASP A 159 -6.99 9.59 -11.36
C ASP A 159 -6.93 9.10 -12.81
N ARG A 160 -7.82 9.61 -13.68
CA ARG A 160 -7.86 9.23 -15.09
C ARG A 160 -6.58 9.64 -15.82
N ASP A 161 -5.89 10.66 -15.32
CA ASP A 161 -4.64 11.17 -15.88
C ASP A 161 -3.39 10.62 -15.15
N TYR A 162 -3.53 9.63 -14.25
CA TYR A 162 -2.43 9.18 -13.38
C TYR A 162 -1.14 8.88 -14.14
N ARG A 163 -1.23 8.21 -15.30
CA ARG A 163 -0.06 7.83 -16.09
C ARG A 163 0.68 9.06 -16.62
N LYS A 164 -0.06 10.02 -17.16
CA LYS A 164 0.49 11.30 -17.65
C LYS A 164 1.06 12.13 -16.51
N ILE A 165 0.40 12.16 -15.37
CA ILE A 165 0.89 12.85 -14.17
C ILE A 165 2.21 12.23 -13.72
N LEU A 166 2.29 10.90 -13.66
CA LEU A 166 3.50 10.18 -13.27
C LEU A 166 4.67 10.53 -14.20
N GLU A 167 4.51 10.31 -15.50
CA GLU A 167 5.55 10.53 -16.50
C GLU A 167 6.04 11.99 -16.58
N SER A 168 5.19 12.95 -16.21
CA SER A 168 5.58 14.37 -16.16
C SER A 168 6.16 14.81 -14.81
N SER A 169 6.00 14.01 -13.75
CA SER A 169 6.36 14.41 -12.37
C SER A 169 7.59 13.70 -11.81
N ILE A 170 8.01 12.58 -12.42
CA ILE A 170 9.21 11.84 -12.00
C ILE A 170 10.17 11.69 -13.19
N SER A 171 11.46 11.48 -12.90
CA SER A 171 12.48 11.19 -13.90
C SER A 171 13.16 9.87 -13.55
N CYS A 172 12.61 8.78 -14.07
CA CYS A 172 13.09 7.42 -13.84
C CYS A 172 13.35 6.64 -15.14
N GLU A 173 13.28 7.28 -16.31
CA GLU A 173 13.31 6.66 -17.64
C GLU A 173 14.67 6.02 -17.95
N ASP A 174 15.76 6.65 -17.51
CA ASP A 174 17.12 6.15 -17.71
C ASP A 174 17.52 5.05 -16.70
N LEU A 175 16.59 4.66 -15.82
CA LEU A 175 16.82 3.66 -14.78
C LEU A 175 16.28 2.31 -15.24
N ASN A 176 16.99 1.24 -14.92
CA ASN A 176 16.60 -0.13 -15.26
C ASN A 176 15.50 -0.64 -14.32
N ILE A 177 14.36 0.07 -14.26
CA ILE A 177 13.25 -0.19 -13.35
C ILE A 177 11.93 -0.17 -14.12
N SER A 178 11.08 -1.15 -13.82
CA SER A 178 9.71 -1.20 -14.34
C SER A 178 8.76 -0.47 -13.38
N ILE A 179 8.03 0.54 -13.88
CA ILE A 179 6.99 1.25 -13.13
C ILE A 179 5.61 0.91 -13.71
N LEU A 180 4.82 0.17 -12.95
CA LEU A 180 3.60 -0.51 -13.39
C LEU A 180 2.43 -0.29 -12.40
N ASN A 181 1.19 -0.52 -12.83
CA ASN A 181 0.08 -0.85 -11.92
C ASN A 181 -0.03 -2.37 -11.69
N ILE A 182 -0.92 -2.84 -10.81
CA ILE A 182 -1.00 -4.26 -10.47
C ILE A 182 -1.46 -5.12 -11.64
N ALA A 183 -2.35 -4.60 -12.49
CA ALA A 183 -2.85 -5.33 -13.66
C ALA A 183 -1.72 -5.55 -14.67
N GLU A 184 -0.95 -4.50 -14.97
CA GLU A 184 0.22 -4.55 -15.85
C GLU A 184 1.28 -5.51 -15.32
N TYR A 185 1.57 -5.48 -14.02
CA TYR A 185 2.50 -6.42 -13.39
C TYR A 185 2.04 -7.88 -13.54
N MET A 186 0.73 -8.11 -13.49
CA MET A 186 0.11 -9.43 -13.69
C MET A 186 -0.05 -9.81 -15.18
N GLY A 187 0.37 -8.96 -16.12
CA GLY A 187 0.21 -9.18 -17.56
C GLY A 187 -1.24 -9.01 -18.06
N ALA A 188 -2.08 -8.29 -17.30
CA ALA A 188 -3.47 -8.01 -17.63
C ALA A 188 -3.66 -6.54 -18.06
N LYS A 189 -4.70 -6.29 -18.86
CA LYS A 189 -5.12 -4.92 -19.21
C LYS A 189 -5.79 -4.28 -17.98
N PRO A 190 -5.38 -3.07 -17.56
CA PRO A 190 -6.08 -2.34 -16.51
C PRO A 190 -7.52 -1.97 -16.94
N LEU A 191 -8.47 -2.07 -16.02
CA LEU A 191 -9.88 -1.72 -16.26
C LEU A 191 -10.31 -0.38 -15.64
N PHE A 192 -9.49 0.18 -14.74
CA PHE A 192 -9.70 1.48 -14.07
C PHE A 192 -11.13 1.74 -13.54
N LEU A 193 -11.85 0.70 -13.09
CA LEU A 193 -13.27 0.79 -12.71
C LEU A 193 -13.56 1.93 -11.70
N GLU A 194 -12.68 2.13 -10.71
CA GLU A 194 -12.85 3.21 -9.72
C GLU A 194 -12.65 4.62 -10.30
N ALA A 195 -11.77 4.80 -11.29
CA ALA A 195 -11.53 6.09 -11.94
C ALA A 195 -12.74 6.56 -12.76
N TYR A 196 -13.61 5.62 -13.14
CA TYR A 196 -14.78 5.84 -13.98
C TYR A 196 -16.09 5.45 -13.29
N ARG A 197 -16.07 5.29 -11.96
CA ARG A 197 -17.22 4.85 -11.18
C ARG A 197 -18.45 5.77 -11.35
N ASP A 198 -18.25 7.06 -11.52
CA ASP A 198 -19.29 8.05 -11.79
C ASP A 198 -20.05 7.71 -13.09
N ILE A 199 -19.33 7.36 -14.15
CA ILE A 199 -19.90 6.96 -15.44
C ILE A 199 -20.56 5.58 -15.32
N LEU A 200 -19.89 4.63 -14.66
CA LEU A 200 -20.39 3.26 -14.50
C LEU A 200 -21.69 3.20 -13.69
N TYR A 201 -21.78 3.97 -12.59
CA TYR A 201 -23.00 4.06 -11.80
C TYR A 201 -24.15 4.76 -12.53
N GLU A 202 -23.85 5.72 -13.40
CA GLU A 202 -24.88 6.38 -14.23
C GLU A 202 -25.44 5.43 -15.29
N ARG A 203 -24.59 4.61 -15.92
CA ARG A 203 -24.99 3.69 -16.99
C ARG A 203 -25.61 2.39 -16.48
N GLY A 204 -25.19 1.90 -15.31
CA GLY A 204 -25.65 0.62 -14.76
C GLY A 204 -25.07 -0.62 -15.46
N GLU A 205 -24.08 -0.45 -16.33
CA GLU A 205 -23.42 -1.52 -17.09
C GLU A 205 -21.90 -1.45 -16.89
N LEU A 206 -21.26 -2.62 -16.73
CA LEU A 206 -19.80 -2.77 -16.76
C LEU A 206 -19.35 -2.80 -18.22
N ASP A 207 -19.43 -1.66 -18.88
CA ASP A 207 -18.86 -1.53 -20.22
C ASP A 207 -17.33 -1.45 -20.09
N ILE A 208 -16.62 -2.31 -20.81
CA ILE A 208 -15.17 -2.57 -20.66
C ILE A 208 -14.35 -1.63 -21.56
N ASP A 209 -15.01 -0.87 -22.44
CA ASP A 209 -14.44 0.16 -23.30
C ASP A 209 -14.44 1.53 -22.62
N ILE A 210 -13.88 1.54 -21.41
CA ILE A 210 -13.54 2.75 -20.69
C ILE A 210 -12.22 3.31 -21.29
N PRO A 211 -12.10 4.63 -21.55
CA PRO A 211 -10.95 5.24 -22.24
C PRO A 211 -9.59 4.93 -21.60
#